data_AF-A0A2D5QG84-F1
#
_entry.id   AF-A0A2D5QG84-F1
#
_cell.length_a   1.000
_cell.length_b   1.000
_cell.length_c   1.000
_cell.angle_alpha   90.00
_cell.angle_beta   90.00
_cell.angle_gamma   90.00
#
_symmetry.space_group_name_H-M   'P 1'
#
loop_
_entity.id
_entity.type
_entity.pdbx_description
1 polymer ?
#
loop_
_entity_poly.entity_id
_entity_poly.type
_entity_poly.pdbx_seq_one_letter_code
_entity_poly.pdbx_strand_id
1 'polypeptide(L)'
;MFKVHPQLAKDTIFIGKFDLSQLLIHKDANYPWFILVPMLPNISEIHQLLSNDAIQLIKESNLLSEAMSEIFSPDKMNIAALGNIVPQLHIHHIARYKIDISWPNPIWGNKPSTEYNKKNLKSRIESLVLALSRRGYNII
;
A
#
# COMPACT_ATOMS: atom_id res chain seq x y z
N MET A 1 12.23 15.98 -9.94
CA MET A 1 10.81 16.17 -9.57
C MET A 1 10.21 14.79 -9.33
N PHE A 2 9.43 14.62 -8.26
CA PHE A 2 8.73 13.36 -8.00
C PHE A 2 7.64 13.09 -9.03
N LYS A 3 7.55 11.84 -9.49
CA LYS A 3 6.45 11.31 -10.30
C LYS A 3 6.33 9.82 -10.01
N VAL A 4 5.11 9.30 -9.89
CA VAL A 4 4.89 7.86 -9.75
C VAL A 4 5.38 7.15 -11.01
N HIS A 5 6.14 6.08 -10.83
CA HIS A 5 6.70 5.27 -11.90
C HIS A 5 5.57 4.76 -12.83
N PRO A 6 5.73 4.75 -14.16
CA PRO A 6 4.65 4.39 -15.09
C PRO A 6 4.03 3.02 -14.82
N GLN A 7 4.83 2.03 -14.42
CA GLN A 7 4.33 0.70 -14.07
C GLN A 7 3.46 0.73 -12.81
N LEU A 8 3.87 1.44 -11.75
CA LEU A 8 3.04 1.62 -10.56
C LEU A 8 1.74 2.34 -10.91
N ALA A 9 1.80 3.41 -11.71
CA ALA A 9 0.62 4.14 -12.14
C ALA A 9 -0.34 3.28 -12.99
N LYS A 10 0.20 2.34 -13.77
CA LYS A 10 -0.59 1.37 -14.54
C LYS A 10 -1.29 0.35 -13.63
N ASP A 11 -0.60 -0.16 -12.62
CA ASP A 11 -1.08 -1.27 -11.78
C ASP A 11 -1.88 -0.82 -10.57
N THR A 12 -1.93 0.48 -10.29
CA THR A 12 -2.55 1.03 -9.08
C THR A 12 -3.56 2.14 -9.38
N ILE A 13 -4.31 2.52 -8.34
CA ILE A 13 -5.19 3.69 -8.34
C ILE A 13 -4.75 4.57 -7.16
N PHE A 14 -4.64 5.87 -7.41
CA PHE A 14 -4.31 6.87 -6.38
C PHE A 14 -5.49 7.05 -5.42
N ILE A 15 -5.22 7.01 -4.11
CA ILE A 15 -6.23 7.13 -3.06
C ILE A 15 -6.11 8.46 -2.31
N GLY A 16 -4.89 8.89 -2.03
CA GLY A 16 -4.61 10.12 -1.30
C GLY A 16 -3.14 10.24 -0.93
N LYS A 17 -2.80 11.18 -0.06
CA LYS A 17 -1.41 11.42 0.38
C LYS A 17 -1.31 11.52 1.90
N PHE A 18 -0.23 10.96 2.45
CA PHE A 18 0.33 11.32 3.73
C PHE A 18 1.36 12.45 3.55
N ASP A 19 2.05 12.84 4.63
CA ASP A 19 3.06 13.90 4.61
C ASP A 19 4.23 13.55 3.67
N LEU A 20 4.73 12.30 3.75
CA LEU A 20 5.84 11.82 2.93
C LEU A 20 5.35 11.02 1.72
N SER A 21 4.32 10.18 1.87
CA SER A 21 3.99 9.16 0.86
C SER A 21 2.66 9.40 0.15
N GLN A 22 2.58 9.08 -1.15
CA GLN A 22 1.30 8.79 -1.78
C GLN A 22 0.79 7.43 -1.33
N LEU A 23 -0.51 7.34 -1.08
CA LEU A 23 -1.22 6.09 -0.84
C LEU A 23 -1.92 5.64 -2.12
N LEU A 24 -1.58 4.43 -2.55
CA LEU A 24 -2.13 3.78 -3.73
C LEU A 24 -2.84 2.48 -3.32
N ILE A 25 -3.84 2.05 -4.07
CA ILE A 25 -4.40 0.68 -4.01
C ILE A 25 -3.94 -0.09 -5.25
N HIS A 26 -3.45 -1.32 -5.06
CA HIS A 26 -3.12 -2.20 -6.18
C HIS A 26 -4.41 -2.72 -6.84
N LYS A 27 -4.44 -2.84 -8.17
CA LYS A 27 -5.64 -3.26 -8.93
C LYS A 27 -5.96 -4.75 -8.82
N ASP A 28 -5.08 -5.54 -8.22
CA ASP A 28 -5.35 -6.95 -7.95
C ASP A 28 -6.36 -7.11 -6.81
N ALA A 29 -7.56 -7.58 -7.16
CA ALA A 29 -8.67 -7.77 -6.23
C ALA A 29 -8.55 -9.00 -5.33
N ASN A 30 -7.58 -9.88 -5.61
CA ASN A 30 -7.33 -11.08 -4.79
C ASN A 30 -7.05 -10.75 -3.32
N TYR A 31 -6.48 -9.58 -3.04
CA TYR A 31 -6.05 -9.20 -1.69
C TYR A 31 -6.40 -7.73 -1.39
N PRO A 32 -6.70 -7.35 -0.14
CA PRO A 32 -6.63 -5.95 0.28
C PRO A 32 -5.16 -5.50 0.28
N TRP A 33 -4.76 -4.79 -0.77
CA TRP A 33 -3.36 -4.45 -1.06
C TRP A 33 -3.20 -2.95 -1.34
N PHE A 34 -2.56 -2.28 -0.41
CA PHE A 34 -2.20 -0.86 -0.49
C PHE A 34 -0.70 -0.68 -0.61
N ILE A 35 -0.28 0.45 -1.17
CA ILE A 35 1.12 0.75 -1.43
C ILE A 35 1.41 2.19 -1.01
N LEU A 36 2.43 2.39 -0.19
CA LEU A 36 3.01 3.71 0.07
C LEU A 36 4.15 3.99 -0.91
N VAL A 37 4.15 5.18 -1.51
CA VAL A 37 5.23 5.65 -2.38
C VAL A 37 5.74 6.99 -1.87
N PRO A 38 6.91 7.05 -1.20
CA PRO A 38 7.51 8.31 -0.77
C PRO A 38 7.62 9.30 -1.93
N MET A 39 7.19 10.54 -1.71
CA MET A 39 7.12 11.61 -2.71
C MET A 39 8.48 12.27 -2.96
N LEU A 40 9.55 11.47 -2.98
CA LEU A 40 10.93 11.90 -3.17
C LEU A 40 11.46 11.37 -4.51
N PRO A 41 12.15 12.19 -5.31
CA PRO A 41 12.75 11.73 -6.55
C PRO A 41 13.98 10.85 -6.28
N ASN A 42 14.21 9.86 -7.17
CA ASN A 42 15.44 9.06 -7.21
C ASN A 42 15.78 8.26 -5.93
N ILE A 43 14.76 7.84 -5.18
CA ILE A 43 14.91 6.91 -4.05
C ILE A 43 14.44 5.52 -4.52
N SER A 44 15.31 4.53 -4.35
CA SER A 44 15.00 3.11 -4.59
C SER A 44 14.93 2.29 -3.31
N GLU A 45 15.64 2.70 -2.26
CA GLU A 45 15.77 1.95 -1.01
C GLU A 45 15.45 2.80 0.22
N ILE A 46 14.92 2.17 1.28
CA ILE A 46 14.62 2.85 2.55
C ILE A 46 15.88 3.50 3.15
N HIS A 47 17.04 2.83 3.04
CA HIS A 47 18.29 3.33 3.62
C HIS A 47 18.87 4.56 2.90
N GLN A 48 18.28 4.97 1.76
CA GLN A 48 18.64 6.21 1.06
C GLN A 48 17.85 7.41 1.57
N LEU A 49 16.81 7.18 2.38
CA LEU A 49 16.03 8.25 3.01
C LEU A 49 16.85 8.96 4.08
N LEU A 50 16.59 10.26 4.25
CA LEU A 50 17.07 10.98 5.42
C LEU A 50 16.43 10.38 6.69
N SER A 51 17.10 10.50 7.83
CA SER A 51 16.62 9.89 9.08
C SER A 51 15.19 10.28 9.44
N ASN A 52 14.82 11.56 9.23
CA ASN A 52 13.47 12.04 9.49
C ASN A 52 12.45 11.43 8.52
N ASP A 53 12.80 11.26 7.25
CA ASP A 53 11.94 10.65 6.24
C ASP A 53 11.77 9.14 6.48
N ALA A 54 12.84 8.44 6.88
CA ALA A 54 12.74 7.04 7.27
C ALA A 54 11.81 6.83 8.48
N ILE A 55 11.93 7.69 9.50
CA ILE A 55 11.03 7.69 10.66
C ILE A 55 9.58 7.99 10.22
N GLN A 56 9.39 8.98 9.36
CA GLN A 56 8.07 9.35 8.86
C GLN A 56 7.45 8.21 8.04
N LEU A 57 8.21 7.54 7.18
CA LEU A 57 7.76 6.37 6.42
C LEU A 57 7.29 5.25 7.35
N ILE A 58 8.02 4.98 8.44
CA ILE A 58 7.61 3.97 9.43
C ILE A 58 6.31 4.38 10.14
N LYS A 59 6.15 5.67 10.51
CA LYS A 59 4.91 6.16 11.11
C LYS A 59 3.71 5.97 10.17
N GLU A 60 3.86 6.35 8.90
CA GLU A 60 2.82 6.20 7.88
C GLU A 60 2.50 4.71 7.62
N SER A 61 3.53 3.87 7.55
CA SER A 61 3.41 2.42 7.38
C SER A 61 2.65 1.77 8.54
N ASN A 62 2.96 2.15 9.77
CA ASN A 62 2.28 1.63 10.97
C ASN A 62 0.82 2.08 11.00
N LEU A 63 0.57 3.37 10.78
CA LEU A 63 -0.78 3.92 10.74
C LEU A 63 -1.66 3.22 9.69
N LEU A 64 -1.14 3.05 8.46
CA LEU A 64 -1.83 2.33 7.40
C LEU A 64 -2.10 0.88 7.82
N SER A 65 -1.12 0.19 8.42
CA SER A 65 -1.27 -1.20 8.86
C SER A 65 -2.30 -1.36 9.97
N GLU A 66 -2.36 -0.43 10.92
CA GLU A 66 -3.37 -0.41 11.98
C GLU A 66 -4.77 -0.18 11.40
N ALA A 67 -4.92 0.79 10.51
CA ALA A 67 -6.19 1.07 9.84
C ALA A 67 -6.65 -0.15 9.02
N MET A 68 -5.75 -0.75 8.23
CA MET A 68 -6.02 -1.98 7.47
C MET A 68 -6.39 -3.15 8.39
N SER A 69 -5.71 -3.30 9.53
CA SER A 69 -6.00 -4.37 10.48
C SER A 69 -7.39 -4.23 11.11
N GLU A 70 -7.82 -2.99 11.43
CA GLU A 70 -9.18 -2.72 11.90
C GLU A 70 -10.23 -3.09 10.84
N ILE A 71 -10.07 -2.60 9.60
CA ILE A 71 -11.15 -2.71 8.61
C ILE A 71 -11.21 -4.06 7.90
N PHE A 72 -10.08 -4.76 7.79
CA PHE A 72 -9.99 -6.02 7.05
C PHE A 72 -9.85 -7.23 7.97
N SER A 73 -9.53 -7.03 9.25
CA SER A 73 -9.33 -8.11 10.25
C SER A 73 -8.52 -9.30 9.69
N PRO A 74 -7.31 -9.08 9.12
CA PRO A 74 -6.53 -10.15 8.52
C PRO A 74 -5.99 -11.11 9.57
N ASP A 75 -5.74 -12.36 9.18
CA ASP A 75 -4.93 -13.29 9.98
C ASP A 75 -3.49 -12.78 10.14
N LYS A 76 -2.97 -12.09 9.11
CA LYS A 76 -1.61 -11.53 9.14
C LYS A 76 -1.45 -10.33 8.19
N MET A 77 -0.68 -9.33 8.60
CA MET A 77 -0.17 -8.30 7.68
C MET A 77 1.15 -8.76 7.03
N ASN A 78 1.28 -8.57 5.72
CA ASN A 78 2.56 -8.61 5.01
C ASN A 78 2.97 -7.20 4.61
N ILE A 79 4.19 -6.80 4.97
CA ILE A 79 4.77 -5.49 4.65
C ILE A 79 6.12 -5.73 4.02
N ALA A 80 6.38 -5.13 2.84
CA ALA A 80 7.64 -5.34 2.13
C ALA A 80 8.00 -4.15 1.23
N ALA A 81 9.30 -3.81 1.20
CA ALA A 81 9.93 -3.09 0.11
C ALA A 81 10.69 -4.13 -0.73
N LEU A 82 10.35 -4.26 -2.01
CA LEU A 82 11.02 -5.19 -2.94
C LEU A 82 11.74 -4.43 -4.04
N GLY A 83 11.02 -3.95 -5.06
CA GLY A 83 11.58 -3.05 -6.06
C GLY A 83 12.42 -3.67 -7.18
N ASN A 84 12.52 -5.01 -7.29
CA ASN A 84 13.34 -5.67 -8.32
C ASN A 84 12.97 -5.29 -9.78
N ILE A 85 11.70 -4.98 -10.05
CA ILE A 85 11.20 -4.58 -11.39
C ILE A 85 10.97 -3.07 -11.47
N VAL A 86 10.36 -2.48 -10.43
CA VAL A 86 10.12 -1.04 -10.35
C VAL A 86 11.10 -0.42 -9.36
N PRO A 87 12.10 0.36 -9.82
CA PRO A 87 13.18 0.83 -8.97
C PRO A 87 12.77 1.99 -8.06
N GLN A 88 11.62 2.62 -8.28
CA GLN A 88 11.12 3.66 -7.35
C GLN A 88 10.71 3.00 -6.04
N LEU A 89 11.19 3.52 -4.91
CA LEU A 89 10.83 3.02 -3.58
C LEU A 89 9.32 3.01 -3.39
N HIS A 90 8.79 1.85 -3.05
CA HIS A 90 7.38 1.65 -2.70
C HIS A 90 7.28 0.53 -1.68
N ILE A 91 6.37 0.71 -0.71
CA ILE A 91 6.16 -0.23 0.39
C ILE A 91 4.79 -0.85 0.21
N HIS A 92 4.74 -2.18 0.10
CA HIS A 92 3.49 -2.92 0.02
C HIS A 92 2.93 -3.19 1.41
N HIS A 93 1.61 -3.06 1.56
CA HIS A 93 0.84 -3.40 2.76
C HIS A 93 -0.31 -4.30 2.34
N ILE A 94 -0.28 -5.55 2.78
CA ILE A 94 -1.25 -6.56 2.33
C ILE A 94 -1.89 -7.24 3.54
N ALA A 95 -3.23 -7.23 3.57
CA ALA A 95 -4.02 -8.01 4.53
C ALA A 95 -4.13 -9.46 4.03
N ARG A 96 -3.62 -10.43 4.79
CA ARG A 96 -3.56 -11.86 4.43
C ARG A 96 -4.51 -12.70 5.28
N TYR A 97 -4.98 -13.80 4.70
CA TYR A 97 -5.89 -14.74 5.34
C TYR A 97 -5.43 -16.17 5.12
N LYS A 98 -5.65 -17.06 6.07
CA LYS A 98 -5.37 -18.50 5.92
C LYS A 98 -6.12 -19.15 4.76
N ILE A 99 -7.21 -18.52 4.34
CA ILE A 99 -8.06 -18.93 3.22
C ILE A 99 -7.77 -18.17 1.92
N ASP A 100 -6.82 -17.24 1.90
CA ASP A 100 -6.49 -16.51 0.68
C ASP A 100 -5.78 -17.42 -0.34
N ILE A 101 -5.93 -17.11 -1.63
CA ILE A 101 -5.51 -17.96 -2.75
C ILE A 101 -4.00 -18.23 -2.80
N SER A 102 -3.20 -17.47 -2.06
CA SER A 102 -1.74 -17.64 -2.01
C SER A 102 -1.24 -18.13 -0.66
N TRP A 103 -2.06 -18.29 0.37
CA TRP A 103 -1.59 -18.71 1.70
C TRP A 103 -0.99 -20.14 1.69
N PRO A 104 0.14 -20.40 2.37
CA PRO A 104 0.96 -19.49 3.19
C PRO A 104 2.08 -18.77 2.41
N ASN A 105 2.11 -18.90 1.09
CA ASN A 105 3.14 -18.33 0.25
C ASN A 105 3.02 -16.80 0.11
N PRO A 106 4.08 -16.11 -0.33
CA PRO A 106 4.00 -14.72 -0.76
C PRO A 106 3.02 -14.54 -1.93
N ILE A 107 2.42 -13.35 -2.04
CA ILE A 107 1.46 -13.06 -3.12
C ILE A 107 2.14 -12.75 -4.46
N TRP A 108 3.38 -12.25 -4.43
CA TRP A 108 4.07 -11.74 -5.61
C TRP A 108 4.39 -12.88 -6.59
N GLY A 109 3.85 -12.81 -7.80
CA GLY A 109 4.06 -13.81 -8.86
C GLY A 109 3.36 -15.15 -8.63
N ASN A 110 2.51 -15.27 -7.60
CA ASN A 110 1.89 -16.56 -7.24
C ASN A 110 0.63 -16.85 -8.08
N LYS A 111 -0.25 -15.86 -8.22
CA LYS A 111 -1.52 -15.97 -8.95
C LYS A 111 -1.70 -14.78 -9.89
N PRO A 112 -2.39 -14.96 -11.03
CA PRO A 112 -2.81 -13.85 -11.88
C PRO A 112 -3.69 -12.86 -11.09
N SER A 113 -3.55 -11.57 -11.39
CA SER A 113 -4.39 -10.54 -10.78
C SER A 113 -5.84 -10.69 -11.19
N THR A 114 -6.76 -10.46 -10.27
CA THR A 114 -8.20 -10.38 -10.58
C THR A 114 -8.69 -8.93 -10.58
N GLU A 115 -9.74 -8.64 -11.35
CA GLU A 115 -10.30 -7.30 -11.42
C GLU A 115 -11.27 -7.02 -10.28
N TYR A 116 -11.26 -5.78 -9.79
CA TYR A 116 -12.26 -5.34 -8.83
C TYR A 116 -13.62 -5.17 -9.48
N ASN A 117 -14.66 -5.68 -8.79
CA ASN A 117 -15.98 -5.08 -8.94
C ASN A 117 -15.94 -3.63 -8.43
N LYS A 118 -16.48 -2.68 -9.19
CA LYS A 118 -16.48 -1.23 -8.86
C LYS A 118 -17.00 -0.93 -7.46
N LYS A 119 -18.06 -1.63 -7.02
CA LYS A 119 -18.65 -1.45 -5.69
C LYS A 119 -17.70 -1.93 -4.59
N ASN A 120 -17.03 -3.06 -4.81
CA ASN A 120 -16.06 -3.62 -3.85
C ASN A 120 -14.83 -2.73 -3.74
N LEU A 121 -14.31 -2.22 -4.86
CA LEU A 121 -13.19 -1.27 -4.85
C LEU A 121 -13.55 -0.01 -4.06
N LYS A 122 -14.69 0.61 -4.40
CA LYS A 122 -15.18 1.81 -3.72
C LYS A 122 -15.33 1.58 -2.21
N SER A 123 -16.00 0.50 -1.81
CA SER A 123 -16.20 0.16 -0.40
C SER A 123 -14.87 -0.04 0.34
N ARG A 124 -13.88 -0.70 -0.26
CA ARG A 124 -12.56 -0.88 0.37
C ARG A 124 -11.85 0.45 0.60
N ILE A 125 -11.89 1.34 -0.41
CA ILE A 125 -11.27 2.66 -0.32
C ILE A 125 -11.96 3.50 0.75
N GLU A 126 -13.29 3.58 0.72
CA GLU A 126 -14.07 4.39 1.68
C GLU A 126 -13.88 3.92 3.11
N SER A 127 -13.90 2.60 3.37
CA SER A 127 -13.65 2.06 4.70
C SER A 127 -12.24 2.40 5.21
N LEU A 128 -11.21 2.34 4.35
CA LEU A 128 -9.85 2.70 4.73
C LEU A 128 -9.71 4.19 5.02
N VAL A 129 -10.22 5.04 4.12
CA VAL A 129 -10.19 6.49 4.28
C VAL A 129 -10.86 6.88 5.60
N LEU A 130 -12.03 6.31 5.89
CA LEU A 130 -12.75 6.58 7.14
C LEU A 130 -11.95 6.14 8.37
N ALA A 131 -11.30 4.98 8.33
CA ALA A 131 -10.46 4.49 9.43
C ALA A 131 -9.22 5.36 9.66
N LEU A 132 -8.63 5.92 8.60
CA LEU A 132 -7.53 6.88 8.69
C LEU A 132 -8.00 8.23 9.27
N SER A 133 -9.13 8.76 8.79
CA SER A 133 -9.70 10.00 9.30
C SER A 133 -10.06 9.93 10.78
N ARG A 134 -10.60 8.80 11.26
CA ARG A 134 -10.88 8.57 12.70
C ARG A 134 -9.62 8.61 13.58
N ARG A 135 -8.45 8.35 12.99
CA ARG A 135 -7.14 8.44 13.66
C ARG A 135 -6.49 9.82 13.52
N GLY A 136 -7.23 10.80 12.99
CA GLY A 136 -6.74 12.17 12.79
C GLY A 136 -5.96 12.38 11.49
N TYR A 137 -5.94 11.41 10.58
CA TYR A 137 -5.22 11.52 9.31
C TYR A 137 -6.18 11.61 8.14
N ASN A 138 -6.30 12.82 7.59
CA ASN A 138 -7.06 13.05 6.37
C ASN A 138 -6.12 12.99 5.17
N ILE A 139 -6.25 11.93 4.38
CA ILE A 139 -5.53 11.79 3.13
C ILE A 139 -6.22 12.66 2.05
N ILE A 140 -5.44 13.55 1.42
CA ILE A 140 -5.89 14.49 0.37
C ILE A 140 -5.75 13.86 -1.02
#